data_AF-A0A9E3FNZ7-F1
#
_entry.id   AF-A0A9E3FNZ7-F1
#
_cell.length_a   1.000
_cell.length_b   1.000
_cell.length_c   1.000
_cell.angle_alpha   90.00
_cell.angle_beta   90.00
_cell.angle_gamma   90.00
#
_symmetry.space_group_name_H-M   'P 1'
#
loop_
_entity.id
_entity.type
_entity.pdbx_description
1 polymer ?
#
loop_
_entity_poly.entity_id
_entity_poly.type
_entity_poly.pdbx_seq_one_letter_code
_entity_poly.pdbx_strand_id
1 'polypeptide(L)'
;MNAPLKLISHKLCPYVQRAVIALTEKGVPFERVDIDLAKKPEWFLKISPLGKVPVLVVATEKGEVALFESNVICEYIEETQTGPSLHPADPLARAEHRAWMEFGSAILGDLWGLETTTEAATFESKRQALAAKFARVDAALGAGPFFAGDGFSLVDAVFAPVFRYFDVFDDLADLGIFKETPKVRTWRAELAKRPSVRSAVGADYPELLRGFLIRHDAHLLKVAA
;
A
#
# COMPACT_ATOMS: atom_id res chain seq x y z
N MET A 1 -10.87 -8.25 -27.98
CA MET A 1 -10.38 -8.34 -26.60
C MET A 1 -9.62 -7.07 -26.32
N ASN A 2 -10.01 -6.27 -25.32
CA ASN A 2 -9.21 -5.10 -24.93
C ASN A 2 -7.83 -5.61 -24.49
N ALA A 3 -6.77 -4.90 -24.89
CA ALA A 3 -5.43 -5.27 -24.47
C ALA A 3 -5.35 -5.26 -22.93
N PRO A 4 -4.65 -6.22 -22.31
CA PRO A 4 -4.56 -6.31 -20.86
C PRO A 4 -3.90 -5.06 -20.30
N LEU A 5 -4.38 -4.58 -19.15
CA LEU A 5 -3.74 -3.51 -18.40
C LEU A 5 -2.30 -3.92 -18.05
N LYS A 6 -1.35 -2.98 -18.11
CA LYS A 6 0.05 -3.24 -17.76
C LYS A 6 0.47 -2.37 -16.58
N LEU A 7 0.89 -2.99 -15.48
CA LEU A 7 1.28 -2.32 -14.25
C LEU A 7 2.80 -2.38 -14.06
N ILE A 8 3.46 -1.24 -14.27
CA ILE A 8 4.88 -1.08 -13.99
C ILE A 8 5.09 -0.98 -12.48
N SER A 9 5.94 -1.85 -11.96
CA SER A 9 5.94 -2.30 -10.57
C SER A 9 7.35 -2.32 -9.97
N HIS A 10 7.42 -2.47 -8.65
CA HIS A 10 8.63 -2.80 -7.91
C HIS A 10 8.25 -3.70 -6.73
N LYS A 11 9.05 -4.75 -6.49
CA LYS A 11 8.73 -5.83 -5.54
C LYS A 11 8.38 -5.35 -4.12
N LEU A 12 9.09 -4.35 -3.61
CA LEU A 12 8.88 -3.81 -2.27
C LEU A 12 7.86 -2.67 -2.20
N CYS A 13 7.41 -2.13 -3.32
CA CYS A 13 6.67 -0.87 -3.31
C CYS A 13 5.24 -1.05 -2.76
N PRO A 14 4.88 -0.40 -1.64
CA PRO A 14 3.54 -0.52 -1.06
C PRO A 14 2.48 0.15 -1.93
N TYR A 15 2.84 1.20 -2.66
CA TYR A 15 1.94 1.90 -3.58
C TYR A 15 1.55 1.01 -4.78
N VAL A 16 2.46 0.15 -5.25
CA VAL A 16 2.16 -0.85 -6.29
C VAL A 16 1.18 -1.89 -5.77
N GLN A 17 1.36 -2.34 -4.53
CA GLN A 17 0.49 -3.34 -3.92
C GLN A 17 -0.97 -2.88 -3.86
N ARG A 18 -1.24 -1.57 -3.69
CA ARG A 18 -2.61 -1.01 -3.75
C ARG A 18 -3.31 -1.35 -5.06
N ALA A 19 -2.66 -1.07 -6.18
CA ALA A 19 -3.20 -1.33 -7.51
C ALA A 19 -3.33 -2.84 -7.78
N VAL A 20 -2.35 -3.65 -7.37
CA VAL A 20 -2.40 -5.12 -7.49
C VAL A 20 -3.59 -5.69 -6.71
N ILE A 21 -3.81 -5.22 -5.48
CA ILE A 21 -4.93 -5.67 -4.64
C ILE A 21 -6.26 -5.28 -5.30
N ALA A 22 -6.41 -4.04 -5.76
CA ALA A 22 -7.63 -3.58 -6.44
C ALA A 22 -7.94 -4.37 -7.72
N LEU A 23 -6.94 -4.61 -8.57
CA LEU A 23 -7.08 -5.43 -9.77
C LEU A 23 -7.47 -6.87 -9.43
N THR A 24 -6.87 -7.44 -8.38
CA THR A 24 -7.12 -8.83 -7.96
C THR A 24 -8.52 -8.99 -7.35
N GLU A 25 -8.97 -8.08 -6.48
CA GLU A 25 -10.33 -8.10 -5.93
C GLU A 25 -11.41 -7.97 -7.01
N LYS A 26 -11.12 -7.24 -8.10
CA LYS A 26 -12.00 -7.14 -9.27
C LYS A 26 -11.89 -8.31 -10.25
N GLY A 27 -10.92 -9.20 -10.08
CA GLY A 27 -10.68 -10.30 -11.02
C GLY A 27 -10.20 -9.84 -12.39
N VAL A 28 -9.53 -8.67 -12.47
CA VAL A 28 -9.04 -8.08 -13.73
C VAL A 28 -7.66 -8.65 -14.04
N PRO A 29 -7.47 -9.33 -15.19
CA PRO A 29 -6.15 -9.76 -15.62
C PRO A 29 -5.28 -8.56 -16.03
N PHE A 30 -4.02 -8.57 -15.62
CA PHE A 30 -3.06 -7.53 -15.96
C PHE A 30 -1.65 -8.12 -16.11
N GLU A 31 -0.82 -7.45 -16.90
CA GLU A 31 0.61 -7.72 -16.99
C GLU A 31 1.34 -6.94 -15.89
N ARG A 32 2.12 -7.63 -15.05
CA ARG A 32 3.00 -7.00 -14.05
C ARG A 32 4.42 -6.94 -14.58
N VAL A 33 5.00 -5.73 -14.63
CA VAL A 33 6.39 -5.52 -15.06
C VAL A 33 7.18 -4.92 -13.90
N ASP A 34 7.90 -5.75 -13.15
CA ASP A 34 8.79 -5.26 -12.10
C ASP A 34 10.08 -4.68 -12.71
N ILE A 35 10.44 -3.46 -12.30
CA ILE A 35 11.67 -2.78 -12.73
C ILE A 35 12.62 -2.56 -11.56
N ASP A 36 13.91 -2.40 -11.86
CA ASP A 36 14.91 -1.94 -10.89
C ASP A 36 14.89 -0.42 -10.76
N LEU A 37 14.55 0.09 -9.58
CA LEU A 37 14.49 1.53 -9.32
C LEU A 37 15.87 2.17 -9.08
N ALA A 38 16.91 1.37 -8.80
CA ALA A 38 18.30 1.84 -8.76
C ALA A 38 18.88 2.00 -10.18
N LYS A 39 18.36 1.24 -11.15
CA LYS A 39 18.74 1.29 -12.56
C LYS A 39 17.51 1.42 -13.47
N LYS A 40 16.86 2.58 -13.38
CA LYS A 40 15.61 2.87 -14.12
C LYS A 40 15.83 2.79 -15.63
N PRO A 41 15.05 1.98 -16.38
CA PRO A 41 15.13 1.94 -17.84
C PRO A 41 14.73 3.28 -18.47
N GLU A 42 15.36 3.66 -19.59
CA GLU A 42 15.05 4.92 -20.30
C GLU A 42 13.58 4.99 -20.74
N TRP A 43 13.00 3.87 -21.20
CA TRP A 43 11.60 3.82 -21.60
C TRP A 43 10.65 4.14 -20.43
N PHE A 44 11.02 3.77 -19.20
CA PHE A 44 10.21 4.03 -18.02
C PHE A 44 10.20 5.53 -17.68
N LEU A 45 11.35 6.19 -17.80
CA LEU A 45 11.46 7.64 -17.56
C LEU A 45 10.65 8.47 -18.58
N LYS A 46 10.39 7.93 -19.77
CA LYS A 46 9.52 8.56 -20.78
C LYS A 46 8.04 8.51 -20.40
N ILE A 47 7.61 7.50 -19.64
CA ILE A 47 6.19 7.28 -19.29
C ILE A 47 5.84 7.65 -17.84
N SER A 48 6.82 7.73 -16.94
CA SER A 48 6.63 8.11 -15.54
C SER A 48 7.15 9.53 -15.31
N PRO A 49 6.27 10.56 -15.23
CA PRO A 49 6.70 11.94 -15.05
C PRO A 49 7.54 12.16 -13.79
N LEU A 50 7.30 11.35 -12.76
CA LEU A 50 8.00 11.41 -11.47
C LEU A 50 9.14 10.39 -11.35
N GLY A 51 9.32 9.52 -12.35
CA GLY A 51 10.24 8.38 -12.28
C GLY A 51 9.93 7.44 -11.11
N LYS A 52 8.66 7.32 -10.71
CA LYS A 52 8.18 6.51 -9.59
C LYS A 52 7.16 5.46 -10.08
N VAL A 53 7.05 4.38 -9.34
CA VAL A 53 6.02 3.33 -9.51
C VAL A 53 4.97 3.46 -8.39
N PRO A 54 3.73 2.99 -8.59
CA PRO A 54 3.20 2.34 -9.80
C PRO A 54 3.00 3.29 -10.98
N VAL A 55 3.04 2.72 -12.19
CA VAL A 55 2.49 3.32 -13.42
C VAL A 55 1.59 2.30 -14.09
N LEU A 56 0.33 2.66 -14.35
CA LEU A 56 -0.61 1.83 -15.10
C LEU A 56 -0.63 2.30 -16.55
N VAL A 57 -0.24 1.42 -17.47
CA VAL A 57 -0.33 1.66 -18.91
C VAL A 57 -1.65 1.08 -19.42
N VAL A 58 -2.45 1.95 -20.02
CA VAL A 58 -3.79 1.65 -20.55
C VAL A 58 -3.75 1.80 -22.07
N ALA A 59 -4.12 0.74 -22.79
CA ALA A 59 -4.29 0.82 -24.24
C ALA A 59 -5.64 1.47 -24.58
N THR A 60 -5.62 2.47 -25.45
CA THR A 60 -6.80 3.16 -25.97
C THR A 60 -6.78 3.15 -27.50
N GLU A 61 -7.88 3.55 -28.14
CA GLU A 61 -7.94 3.72 -29.60
C GLU A 61 -6.91 4.74 -30.13
N LYS A 62 -6.46 5.67 -29.28
CA LYS A 62 -5.50 6.73 -29.62
C LYS A 62 -4.06 6.37 -29.24
N GLY A 63 -3.81 5.14 -28.79
CA GLY A 63 -2.51 4.68 -28.29
C GLY A 63 -2.51 4.42 -26.78
N GLU A 64 -1.32 4.28 -26.22
CA GLU A 64 -1.13 4.00 -24.79
C GLU A 64 -1.12 5.27 -23.94
N VAL A 65 -1.79 5.22 -22.79
CA VAL A 65 -1.76 6.28 -21.76
C VAL A 65 -1.13 5.71 -20.49
N ALA A 66 -0.19 6.44 -19.90
CA ALA A 66 0.44 6.09 -18.63
C ALA A 66 -0.18 6.91 -17.48
N LEU A 67 -0.88 6.23 -16.58
CA LEU A 67 -1.42 6.79 -15.34
C LEU A 67 -0.43 6.58 -14.19
N PHE A 68 -0.21 7.62 -13.40
CA PHE A 68 0.63 7.60 -12.20
C PHE A 68 -0.21 8.00 -10.97
N GLU A 69 0.38 7.92 -9.78
CA GLU A 69 -0.28 8.00 -8.47
C GLU A 69 -1.17 6.78 -8.16
N SER A 70 -0.80 6.04 -7.10
CA SER A 70 -1.49 4.79 -6.76
C SER A 70 -2.98 4.95 -6.44
N ASN A 71 -3.39 6.03 -5.78
CA ASN A 71 -4.79 6.28 -5.47
C ASN A 71 -5.59 6.62 -6.74
N VAL A 72 -5.02 7.41 -7.65
CA VAL A 72 -5.62 7.71 -8.97
C VAL A 72 -5.76 6.43 -9.80
N ILE A 73 -4.74 5.57 -9.80
CA ILE A 73 -4.79 4.26 -10.45
C ILE A 73 -5.92 3.40 -9.87
N CYS A 74 -6.07 3.35 -8.54
CA CYS A 74 -7.14 2.58 -7.90
C CYS A 74 -8.54 3.12 -8.24
N GLU A 75 -8.71 4.44 -8.30
CA GLU A 75 -9.97 5.08 -8.73
C GLU A 75 -10.29 4.74 -10.19
N TYR A 76 -9.30 4.83 -11.10
CA TYR A 76 -9.48 4.42 -12.49
C TYR A 76 -9.92 2.96 -12.61
N ILE A 77 -9.33 2.07 -11.81
CA ILE A 77 -9.72 0.66 -11.74
C ILE A 77 -11.16 0.51 -11.23
N GLU A 78 -11.56 1.26 -10.19
CA GLU A 78 -12.93 1.29 -9.68
C GLU A 78 -13.94 1.74 -10.73
N GLU A 79 -13.64 2.81 -11.47
CA GLU A 79 -14.57 3.44 -12.41
C GLU A 79 -14.72 2.67 -13.72
N THR A 80 -13.71 1.92 -14.15
CA THR A 80 -13.65 1.37 -15.51
C THR A 80 -13.71 -0.14 -15.59
N GLN A 81 -13.36 -0.84 -14.51
CA GLN A 81 -13.28 -2.30 -14.52
C GLN A 81 -14.50 -2.94 -13.87
N THR A 82 -14.89 -4.09 -14.41
CA THR A 82 -15.97 -4.92 -13.86
C THR A 82 -15.55 -5.60 -12.55
N GLY A 83 -16.50 -6.24 -11.87
CA GLY A 83 -16.27 -6.91 -10.59
C GLY A 83 -16.93 -6.19 -9.42
N PRO A 84 -16.63 -6.59 -8.17
CA PRO A 84 -17.17 -5.96 -6.98
C PRO A 84 -16.82 -4.46 -6.94
N SER A 85 -17.73 -3.65 -6.41
CA SER A 85 -17.45 -2.24 -6.12
C SER A 85 -16.60 -2.14 -4.86
N LEU A 86 -15.53 -1.34 -4.93
CA LEU A 86 -14.58 -1.11 -3.85
C LEU A 86 -14.77 0.27 -3.19
N HIS A 87 -15.83 0.98 -3.56
CA HIS A 87 -16.28 2.21 -2.94
C HIS A 87 -17.78 2.18 -2.65
N PRO A 88 -18.27 2.98 -1.71
CA PRO A 88 -19.70 3.21 -1.57
C PRO A 88 -20.24 4.01 -2.76
N ALA A 89 -21.51 3.78 -3.09
CA ALA A 89 -22.19 4.52 -4.15
C ALA A 89 -22.48 5.98 -3.76
N ASP A 90 -22.68 6.25 -2.47
CA ASP A 90 -22.94 7.60 -1.96
C ASP A 90 -21.70 8.52 -2.19
N PRO A 91 -21.87 9.69 -2.83
CA PRO A 91 -20.75 10.57 -3.14
C PRO A 91 -19.98 11.06 -1.92
N LEU A 92 -20.65 11.34 -0.80
CA LEU A 92 -20.01 11.84 0.41
C LEU A 92 -19.21 10.74 1.08
N ALA A 93 -19.79 9.55 1.27
CA ALA A 93 -19.08 8.39 1.80
C ALA A 93 -17.87 8.00 0.93
N ARG A 94 -17.99 8.15 -0.39
CA ARG A 94 -16.86 7.92 -1.32
C ARG A 94 -15.76 8.97 -1.15
N ALA A 95 -16.12 10.23 -0.90
CA ALA A 95 -15.15 11.28 -0.56
C ALA A 95 -14.46 11.01 0.78
N GLU A 96 -15.18 10.49 1.78
CA GLU A 96 -14.59 10.07 3.06
C GLU A 96 -13.58 8.93 2.86
N HIS A 97 -13.90 7.92 2.05
CA HIS A 97 -12.94 6.87 1.70
C HIS A 97 -11.66 7.46 1.08
N ARG A 98 -11.78 8.41 0.15
CA ARG A 98 -10.61 9.09 -0.45
C ARG A 98 -9.76 9.81 0.59
N ALA A 99 -10.39 10.48 1.56
CA ALA A 99 -9.66 11.11 2.65
C ALA A 99 -8.86 10.09 3.47
N TRP A 100 -9.42 8.91 3.75
CA TRP A 100 -8.70 7.83 4.43
C TRP A 100 -7.60 7.20 3.58
N MET A 101 -7.80 7.09 2.26
CA MET A 101 -6.76 6.63 1.34
C MET A 101 -5.55 7.59 1.33
N GLU A 102 -5.80 8.90 1.35
CA GLU A 102 -4.73 9.91 1.50
C GLU A 102 -4.08 9.86 2.88
N PHE A 103 -4.85 9.61 3.95
CA PHE A 103 -4.29 9.39 5.28
C PHE A 103 -3.36 8.17 5.31
N GLY A 104 -3.70 7.09 4.60
CA GLY A 104 -2.83 5.93 4.40
C GLY A 104 -1.52 6.28 3.69
N SER A 105 -1.55 7.20 2.71
CA SER A 105 -0.32 7.73 2.08
C SER A 105 0.55 8.50 3.07
N ALA A 106 -0.06 9.27 3.99
CA ALA A 106 0.66 9.97 5.05
C ALA A 106 1.27 9.01 6.10
N ILE A 107 0.68 7.83 6.33
CA ILE A 107 1.28 6.78 7.17
C ILE A 107 2.51 6.18 6.47
N LEU A 108 2.41 5.86 5.18
CA LEU A 108 3.56 5.37 4.41
C LEU A 108 4.74 6.37 4.41
N GLY A 109 4.47 7.68 4.39
CA GLY A 109 5.50 8.69 4.53
C GLY A 109 6.24 8.66 5.88
N ASP A 110 5.55 8.33 6.97
CA ASP A 110 6.21 8.13 8.27
C ASP A 110 6.92 6.79 8.39
N LEU A 111 6.36 5.73 7.79
CA LEU A 111 7.01 4.44 7.69
C LEU A 111 8.35 4.54 6.96
N TRP A 112 8.40 5.30 5.86
CA TRP A 112 9.67 5.60 5.17
C TRP A 112 10.71 6.19 6.13
N GLY A 113 10.31 7.16 6.95
CA GLY A 113 11.20 7.75 7.96
C GLY A 113 11.64 6.74 9.04
N LEU A 114 10.74 5.84 9.45
CA LEU A 114 11.04 4.80 10.42
C LEU A 114 12.03 3.75 9.88
N GLU A 115 11.88 3.33 8.62
CA GLU A 115 12.66 2.25 8.01
C GLU A 115 13.99 2.70 7.40
N THR A 116 14.21 4.00 7.23
CA THR A 116 15.44 4.54 6.60
C THR A 116 16.32 5.37 7.52
N THR A 117 15.82 5.78 8.70
CA THR A 117 16.61 6.63 9.60
C THR A 117 17.67 5.82 10.37
N THR A 118 18.85 6.39 10.54
CA THR A 118 19.91 5.88 11.42
C THR A 118 19.80 6.43 12.86
N GLU A 119 18.99 7.48 13.06
CA GLU A 119 18.97 8.31 14.27
C GLU A 119 17.85 7.90 15.22
N ALA A 120 18.20 7.62 16.49
CA ALA A 120 17.25 7.20 17.52
C ALA A 120 16.12 8.23 17.73
N ALA A 121 16.45 9.52 17.72
CA ALA A 121 15.47 10.60 17.93
C ALA A 121 14.45 10.68 16.78
N THR A 122 14.90 10.52 15.53
CA THR A 122 14.00 10.48 14.37
C THR A 122 13.15 9.22 14.39
N PHE A 123 13.74 8.07 14.73
CA PHE A 123 13.01 6.81 14.88
C PHE A 123 11.87 6.93 15.90
N GLU A 124 12.16 7.41 17.11
CA GLU A 124 11.14 7.56 18.16
C GLU A 124 10.06 8.58 17.77
N SER A 125 10.43 9.69 17.13
CA SER A 125 9.47 10.67 16.61
C SER A 125 8.52 10.03 15.59
N LYS A 126 9.04 9.21 14.65
CA LYS A 126 8.23 8.50 13.66
C LYS A 126 7.36 7.41 14.28
N ARG A 127 7.88 6.66 15.25
CA ARG A 127 7.12 5.66 16.01
C ARG A 127 5.92 6.29 16.72
N GLN A 128 6.12 7.43 17.39
CA GLN A 128 5.04 8.17 18.06
C GLN A 128 4.02 8.73 17.06
N ALA A 129 4.48 9.28 15.94
CA ALA A 129 3.59 9.77 14.88
C ALA A 129 2.71 8.66 14.31
N LEU A 130 3.29 7.47 14.08
CA LEU A 130 2.55 6.28 13.64
C LEU A 130 1.53 5.83 14.68
N ALA A 131 1.91 5.71 15.96
CA ALA A 131 0.99 5.36 17.04
C ALA A 131 -0.21 6.34 17.11
N ALA A 132 0.05 7.65 17.04
CA ALA A 132 -1.00 8.66 17.03
C ALA A 132 -1.89 8.60 15.78
N LYS A 133 -1.34 8.25 14.61
CA LYS A 133 -2.12 8.05 13.38
C LYS A 133 -3.00 6.81 13.47
N PHE A 134 -2.49 5.69 13.97
CA PHE A 134 -3.30 4.48 14.15
C PHE A 134 -4.36 4.65 15.24
N ALA A 135 -4.13 5.44 16.28
CA ALA A 135 -5.18 5.79 17.25
C ALA A 135 -6.36 6.52 16.59
N ARG A 136 -6.09 7.43 15.62
CA ARG A 136 -7.14 8.09 14.83
C ARG A 136 -7.90 7.12 13.93
N VAL A 137 -7.18 6.17 13.31
CA VAL A 137 -7.81 5.12 12.49
C VAL A 137 -8.68 4.21 13.36
N ASP A 138 -8.20 3.81 14.54
CA ASP A 138 -8.96 2.98 15.48
C ASP A 138 -10.27 3.66 15.92
N ALA A 139 -10.22 4.97 16.21
CA ALA A 139 -11.40 5.74 16.53
C ALA A 139 -12.42 5.79 15.37
N ALA A 140 -11.95 5.80 14.12
CA ALA A 140 -12.79 5.84 12.93
C ALA A 140 -13.36 4.47 12.52
N LEU A 141 -12.69 3.37 12.88
CA LEU A 141 -13.15 2.02 12.54
C LEU A 141 -14.49 1.70 13.25
N GLY A 142 -15.43 1.19 12.46
CA GLY A 142 -16.70 0.63 12.93
C GLY A 142 -16.56 -0.79 13.50
N ALA A 143 -17.62 -1.58 13.38
CA ALA A 143 -17.65 -2.97 13.85
C ALA A 143 -16.84 -3.96 12.99
N GLY A 144 -16.42 -3.56 11.79
CA GLY A 144 -15.63 -4.40 10.88
C GLY A 144 -16.45 -5.49 10.19
N PRO A 145 -15.80 -6.49 9.55
CA PRO A 145 -14.36 -6.79 9.60
C PRO A 145 -13.44 -5.85 8.79
N PHE A 146 -13.97 -5.06 7.86
CA PHE A 146 -13.23 -4.13 7.01
C PHE A 146 -13.53 -2.67 7.37
N PHE A 147 -12.82 -1.74 6.72
CA PHE A 147 -12.94 -0.32 7.04
C PHE A 147 -14.39 0.19 6.94
N ALA A 148 -15.11 -0.26 5.90
CA ALA A 148 -16.50 0.10 5.63
C ALA A 148 -17.51 -0.97 6.12
N GLY A 149 -17.16 -1.76 7.14
CA GLY A 149 -18.01 -2.84 7.66
C GLY A 149 -17.76 -4.17 6.96
N ASP A 150 -18.80 -4.78 6.39
CA ASP A 150 -18.73 -6.13 5.80
C ASP A 150 -18.00 -6.17 4.45
N GLY A 151 -18.00 -5.06 3.72
CA GLY A 151 -17.42 -4.96 2.38
C GLY A 151 -15.96 -4.54 2.41
N PHE A 152 -15.11 -5.24 1.66
CA PHE A 152 -13.75 -4.79 1.38
C PHE A 152 -13.77 -3.61 0.42
N SER A 153 -12.95 -2.59 0.68
CA SER A 153 -12.94 -1.32 -0.05
C SER A 153 -11.52 -0.91 -0.49
N LEU A 154 -11.42 0.18 -1.25
CA LEU A 154 -10.11 0.77 -1.59
C LEU A 154 -9.36 1.29 -0.36
N VAL A 155 -10.04 1.62 0.75
CA VAL A 155 -9.34 1.96 2.00
C VAL A 155 -8.58 0.74 2.52
N ASP A 156 -9.21 -0.44 2.48
CA ASP A 156 -8.57 -1.69 2.87
C ASP A 156 -7.39 -2.05 1.95
N ALA A 157 -7.55 -1.87 0.64
CA ALA A 157 -6.46 -2.06 -0.34
C ALA A 157 -5.28 -1.11 -0.09
N VAL A 158 -5.55 0.10 0.41
CA VAL A 158 -4.53 1.10 0.76
C VAL A 158 -3.78 0.76 2.03
N PHE A 159 -4.46 0.25 3.06
CA PHE A 159 -3.88 -0.05 4.37
C PHE A 159 -3.29 -1.45 4.48
N ALA A 160 -3.74 -2.43 3.71
CA ALA A 160 -3.14 -3.76 3.66
C ALA A 160 -1.59 -3.72 3.47
N PRO A 161 -1.01 -2.94 2.53
CA PRO A 161 0.44 -2.83 2.41
C PRO A 161 1.10 -2.08 3.55
N VAL A 162 0.40 -1.16 4.23
CA VAL A 162 0.90 -0.52 5.46
C VAL A 162 1.12 -1.58 6.54
N PHE A 163 0.12 -2.45 6.76
CA PHE A 163 0.20 -3.49 7.78
C PHE A 163 1.26 -4.55 7.50
N ARG A 164 1.51 -4.86 6.22
CA ARG A 164 2.54 -5.83 5.83
C ARG A 164 3.95 -5.44 6.29
N TYR A 165 4.28 -4.14 6.36
CA TYR A 165 5.56 -3.71 6.93
C TYR A 165 5.70 -4.17 8.38
N PHE A 166 4.62 -4.04 9.16
CA PHE A 166 4.63 -4.44 10.55
C PHE A 166 4.74 -5.95 10.74
N ASP A 167 4.33 -6.77 9.78
CA ASP A 167 4.56 -8.22 9.85
C ASP A 167 6.07 -8.54 9.91
N VAL A 168 6.90 -7.72 9.25
CA VAL A 168 8.37 -7.84 9.31
C VAL A 168 8.94 -7.12 10.52
N PHE A 169 8.39 -5.97 10.91
CA PHE A 169 8.90 -5.20 12.05
C PHE A 169 8.63 -5.89 13.38
N ASP A 170 7.49 -6.56 13.52
CA ASP A 170 7.11 -7.29 14.73
C ASP A 170 8.04 -8.51 14.98
N ASP A 171 8.66 -9.06 13.93
CA ASP A 171 9.72 -10.08 14.06
C ASP A 171 11.04 -9.50 14.58
N LEU A 172 11.23 -8.17 14.50
CA LEU A 172 12.45 -7.47 14.90
C LEU A 172 12.31 -6.90 16.32
N ALA A 173 11.23 -6.15 16.59
CA ALA A 173 11.01 -5.52 17.89
C ALA A 173 9.53 -5.21 18.13
N ASP A 174 9.08 -5.26 19.39
CA ASP A 174 7.77 -4.71 19.77
C ASP A 174 7.83 -3.18 19.80
N LEU A 175 7.30 -2.54 18.75
CA LEU A 175 7.27 -1.08 18.63
C LEU A 175 6.15 -0.43 19.45
N GLY A 176 5.24 -1.21 20.03
CA GLY A 176 4.10 -0.72 20.80
C GLY A 176 3.12 0.16 20.01
N ILE A 177 3.23 0.23 18.67
CA ILE A 177 2.45 1.12 17.80
C ILE A 177 0.95 0.79 17.85
N PHE A 178 0.61 -0.48 18.02
CA PHE A 178 -0.78 -0.96 18.04
C PHE A 178 -1.32 -1.30 19.43
N LYS A 179 -0.60 -0.93 20.50
CA LYS A 179 -0.93 -1.35 21.87
C LYS A 179 -2.34 -0.94 22.29
N GLU A 180 -2.71 0.30 21.99
CA GLU A 180 -4.00 0.92 22.35
C GLU A 180 -4.98 0.97 21.16
N THR A 181 -4.82 0.11 20.15
CA THR A 181 -5.66 0.11 18.94
C THR A 181 -6.26 -1.27 18.62
N PRO A 182 -7.18 -1.78 19.47
CA PRO A 182 -7.74 -3.13 19.33
C PRO A 182 -8.52 -3.34 18.02
N LYS A 183 -9.20 -2.32 17.49
CA LYS A 183 -9.92 -2.44 16.21
C LYS A 183 -8.97 -2.50 15.04
N VAL A 184 -7.89 -1.70 15.06
CA VAL A 184 -6.83 -1.78 14.05
C VAL A 184 -6.15 -3.14 14.06
N ARG A 185 -5.87 -3.73 15.23
CA ARG A 185 -5.30 -5.08 15.32
C ARG A 185 -6.22 -6.13 14.69
N THR A 186 -7.52 -6.05 14.98
CA THR A 186 -8.52 -6.94 14.38
C THR A 186 -8.58 -6.74 12.87
N TRP A 187 -8.65 -5.49 12.41
CA TRP A 187 -8.68 -5.15 11.00
C TRP A 187 -7.44 -5.66 10.25
N ARG A 188 -6.24 -5.42 10.78
CA ARG A 188 -4.98 -5.95 10.25
C ARG A 188 -5.02 -7.47 10.09
N ALA A 189 -5.51 -8.19 11.11
CA ALA A 189 -5.62 -9.64 11.07
C ALA A 189 -6.61 -10.12 9.99
N GLU A 190 -7.72 -9.41 9.78
CA GLU A 190 -8.67 -9.74 8.70
C GLU A 190 -8.10 -9.45 7.31
N LEU A 191 -7.39 -8.33 7.13
CA LEU A 191 -6.75 -8.01 5.85
C LEU A 191 -5.69 -9.05 5.46
N ALA A 192 -4.90 -9.53 6.43
CA ALA A 192 -3.85 -10.52 6.18
C ALA A 192 -4.39 -11.88 5.66
N LYS A 193 -5.66 -12.21 5.92
CA LYS A 193 -6.29 -13.45 5.44
C LYS A 193 -6.67 -13.37 3.96
N ARG A 194 -6.83 -12.17 3.39
CA ARG A 194 -7.38 -12.01 2.03
C ARG A 194 -6.40 -12.50 0.97
N PRO A 195 -6.86 -13.31 -0.02
CA PRO A 195 -5.99 -13.79 -1.09
C PRO A 195 -5.33 -12.66 -1.89
N SER A 196 -6.09 -11.62 -2.24
CA SER A 196 -5.61 -10.44 -2.99
C SER A 196 -4.46 -9.72 -2.26
N VAL A 197 -4.55 -9.64 -0.94
CA VAL A 197 -3.52 -9.07 -0.07
C VAL A 197 -2.30 -10.00 -0.10
N ARG A 198 -2.47 -11.29 0.18
CA ARG A 198 -1.36 -12.26 0.23
C ARG A 198 -0.59 -12.35 -1.08
N SER A 199 -1.28 -12.37 -2.22
CA SER A 199 -0.66 -12.50 -3.55
C SER A 199 -0.12 -11.19 -4.14
N ALA A 200 -0.26 -10.05 -3.44
CA ALA A 200 0.21 -8.75 -3.95
C ALA A 200 1.75 -8.65 -4.06
N VAL A 201 2.46 -9.51 -3.32
CA VAL A 201 3.92 -9.57 -3.27
C VAL A 201 4.40 -11.02 -3.43
N GLY A 202 5.67 -11.18 -3.78
CA GLY A 202 6.32 -12.49 -3.78
C GLY A 202 6.58 -13.01 -2.36
N ALA A 203 6.83 -14.31 -2.23
CA ALA A 203 7.19 -14.94 -0.97
C ALA A 203 8.54 -14.41 -0.41
N ASP A 204 9.37 -13.79 -1.26
CA ASP A 204 10.65 -13.15 -0.91
C ASP A 204 10.50 -11.75 -0.28
N TYR A 205 9.27 -11.24 -0.10
CA TYR A 205 9.05 -9.89 0.42
C TYR A 205 9.69 -9.65 1.80
N PRO A 206 9.53 -10.52 2.81
CA PRO A 206 10.15 -10.30 4.12
C PRO A 206 11.67 -10.20 4.05
N GLU A 207 12.32 -11.06 3.27
CA GLU A 207 13.78 -11.06 3.08
C GLU A 207 14.23 -9.80 2.35
N LEU A 208 13.50 -9.39 1.31
CA LEU A 208 13.80 -8.16 0.57
C LEU A 208 13.67 -6.92 1.46
N LEU A 209 12.67 -6.87 2.34
CA LEU A 209 12.46 -5.74 3.25
C LEU A 209 13.55 -5.72 4.33
N ARG A 210 13.92 -6.86 4.92
CA ARG A 210 15.09 -6.94 5.82
C ARG A 210 16.38 -6.49 5.14
N GLY A 211 16.61 -6.92 3.90
CA GLY A 211 17.74 -6.46 3.09
C GLY A 211 17.70 -4.95 2.81
N PHE A 212 16.51 -4.38 2.65
CA PHE A 212 16.32 -2.93 2.52
C PHE A 212 16.69 -2.17 3.80
N LEU A 213 16.26 -2.66 4.97
CA LEU A 213 16.62 -2.08 6.27
C LEU A 213 18.15 -2.10 6.49
N ILE A 214 18.80 -3.23 6.16
CA ILE A 214 20.26 -3.39 6.28
C ILE A 214 20.99 -2.37 5.40
N ARG A 215 20.56 -2.18 4.15
CA ARG A 215 21.17 -1.22 3.22
C ARG A 215 21.07 0.24 3.71
N HIS A 216 20.11 0.55 4.56
CA HIS A 216 19.93 1.89 5.13
C HIS A 216 20.56 2.05 6.52
N ASP A 217 21.23 1.03 7.07
CA ASP A 217 21.66 1.01 8.48
C ASP A 217 20.53 1.43 9.44
N ALA A 218 19.31 0.96 9.14
CA ALA A 218 18.10 1.43 9.80
C ALA A 218 18.18 1.22 11.32
N HIS A 219 17.85 2.27 12.08
CA HIS A 219 17.86 2.25 13.54
C HIS A 219 16.97 1.14 14.10
N LEU A 220 15.89 0.78 13.38
CA LEU A 220 15.01 -0.34 13.72
C LEU A 220 15.78 -1.65 14.00
N LEU A 221 16.83 -1.94 13.23
CA LEU A 221 17.65 -3.15 13.42
C LEU A 221 18.47 -3.13 14.71
N LYS A 222 18.74 -1.94 15.26
CA LYS A 222 19.50 -1.73 16.50
C LYS A 222 18.59 -1.83 17.74
N VAL A 223 17.30 -1.54 17.59
CA VAL A 223 16.28 -1.71 18.65
C VAL A 223 15.93 -3.19 18.86
N ALA A 224 16.15 -4.02 17.84
CA ALA A 224 15.91 -5.46 17.85
C ALA A 224 16.99 -6.30 18.57
N ALA A 225 18.17 -5.71 18.82
CA ALA A 225 19.34 -6.36 19.40
C ALA A 225 19.43 -6.12 20.91
#